data_AF-T1HEG8-F1
#
_entry.id   AF-T1HEG8-F1
#
_cell.length_a   1.000
_cell.length_b   1.000
_cell.length_c   1.000
_cell.angle_alpha   90.00
_cell.angle_beta   90.00
_cell.angle_gamma   90.00
#
_symmetry.space_group_name_H-M   'P 1'
#
loop_
_entity.id
_entity.type
_entity.pdbx_description
1 polymer ?
#
loop_
_entity_poly.entity_id
_entity_poly.type
_entity_poly.pdbx_seq_one_letter_code
_entity_poly.pdbx_strand_id
1 'polypeptide(L)'
;KNLWVSINIILGLIYWRPGTIYDSYADNLADVIETIINEHGDLPVFIGGDFNSRISDLNQMPAELSQGFPFYSCRDSLDLKLNHGGGNLVNLIEDNGMTVFNGRFPSDFPAQFTFISQQGSSVLILSGVISLV
;
A
#
# COMPACT_ATOMS: atom_id res chain seq x y z
N LYS A 1 12.08 17.12 -32.55
CA LYS A 1 11.80 18.02 -31.40
C LYS A 1 11.50 17.12 -30.22
N ASN A 2 12.38 17.04 -29.23
CA ASN A 2 12.13 16.24 -28.03
C ASN A 2 11.09 16.98 -27.18
N LEU A 3 9.91 16.39 -27.00
CA LEU A 3 8.98 16.82 -25.97
C LEU A 3 9.48 16.26 -24.64
N TRP A 4 9.87 17.14 -23.73
CA TRP A 4 10.07 16.76 -22.34
C TRP A 4 8.69 16.73 -21.67
N VAL A 5 8.32 15.56 -21.16
CA VAL A 5 7.15 15.40 -20.29
C VAL A 5 7.67 15.30 -18.87
N SER A 6 7.25 16.24 -18.01
CA SER A 6 7.54 16.19 -16.58
C SER A 6 6.38 15.49 -15.87
N ILE A 7 6.70 14.55 -14.99
CA ILE A 7 5.72 13.85 -14.13
C ILE A 7 6.06 14.21 -12.69
N ASN A 8 5.09 14.77 -11.97
CA ASN A 8 5.20 15.03 -10.54
C ASN A 8 4.52 13.89 -9.78
N ILE A 9 5.18 13.37 -8.76
CA ILE A 9 4.68 12.29 -7.90
C ILE A 9 5.05 12.59 -6.46
N ILE A 10 4.25 12.10 -5.52
CA ILE A 10 4.58 12.10 -4.09
C ILE A 10 5.01 10.70 -3.69
N LEU A 11 6.14 10.62 -2.97
CA LEU A 11 6.66 9.38 -2.42
C LEU A 11 6.76 9.48 -0.90
N GLY A 12 5.99 8.67 -0.19
CA GLY A 12 6.09 8.47 1.25
C GLY A 12 6.84 7.19 1.59
N LEU A 13 7.80 7.28 2.51
CA LEU A 13 8.52 6.11 3.04
C LEU A 13 8.20 5.94 4.52
N ILE A 14 7.72 4.76 4.90
CA ILE A 14 7.24 4.46 6.24
C ILE A 14 8.04 3.33 6.89
N TYR A 15 8.33 3.50 8.17
CA TYR A 15 8.81 2.44 9.04
C TYR A 15 8.04 2.47 10.35
N TRP A 16 7.23 1.45 10.61
CA TRP A 16 6.57 1.26 11.91
C TRP A 16 7.40 0.29 12.74
N ARG A 17 7.76 0.71 13.96
CA ARG A 17 8.50 -0.18 14.86
C ARG A 17 7.60 -1.37 15.25
N PRO A 18 8.10 -2.62 15.27
CA PRO A 18 7.34 -3.74 15.79
C PRO A 18 6.91 -3.49 17.23
N GLY A 19 5.63 -3.70 17.55
CA GLY A 19 5.12 -3.44 18.90
C GLY A 19 3.61 -3.59 19.01
N THR A 20 3.01 -2.86 19.96
CA THR A 20 1.57 -2.91 20.26
C THR A 20 0.85 -1.59 20.04
N ILE A 21 1.53 -0.57 19.48
CA ILE A 21 0.98 0.79 19.30
C ILE A 21 0.56 1.07 17.85
N TYR A 22 0.07 0.04 17.15
CA TYR A 22 -0.34 0.16 15.74
C TYR A 22 -1.45 1.19 15.51
N ASP A 23 -2.34 1.37 16.49
CA ASP A 23 -3.45 2.33 16.38
C ASP A 23 -2.91 3.76 16.24
N SER A 24 -1.96 4.13 17.10
CA SER A 24 -1.29 5.43 17.00
C SER A 24 -0.53 5.59 15.67
N TYR A 25 0.03 4.51 15.11
CA TYR A 25 0.68 4.59 13.80
C TYR A 25 -0.31 4.77 12.66
N ALA A 26 -1.47 4.10 12.72
CA ALA A 26 -2.54 4.26 11.75
C ALA A 26 -3.13 5.67 11.82
N ASP A 27 -3.41 6.20 13.03
CA ASP A 27 -3.94 7.55 13.22
C ASP A 27 -2.99 8.61 12.65
N ASN A 28 -1.70 8.54 12.98
CA ASN A 28 -0.71 9.47 12.43
C ASN A 28 -0.60 9.38 10.90
N LEU A 29 -0.73 8.18 10.34
CA LEU A 29 -0.72 8.00 8.88
C LEU A 29 -1.99 8.57 8.24
N ALA A 30 -3.14 8.45 8.89
CA ALA A 30 -4.40 9.04 8.43
C ALA A 30 -4.27 10.57 8.29
N ASP A 31 -3.74 11.24 9.32
CA ASP A 31 -3.52 12.69 9.31
C ASP A 31 -2.57 13.12 8.16
N VAL A 32 -1.53 12.33 7.91
CA VAL A 32 -0.57 12.57 6.82
C VAL A 32 -1.24 12.38 5.46
N ILE A 33 -2.02 11.32 5.27
CA ILE A 33 -2.75 11.06 4.02
C ILE A 33 -3.77 12.17 3.76
N GLU A 34 -4.52 12.58 4.78
CA GLU A 34 -5.49 13.69 4.68
C GLU A 34 -4.80 14.98 4.25
N THR A 35 -3.64 15.29 4.85
CA THR A 35 -2.84 16.47 4.46
C THR A 35 -2.40 16.38 3.00
N ILE A 36 -1.90 15.22 2.56
CA ILE A 36 -1.47 15.01 1.17
C ILE A 36 -2.64 15.16 0.20
N ILE A 37 -3.81 14.58 0.50
CA ILE A 37 -5.00 14.68 -0.35
C ILE A 37 -5.47 16.14 -0.45
N ASN A 38 -5.47 16.87 0.67
CA ASN A 38 -5.90 18.27 0.70
C ASN A 38 -4.96 19.22 -0.04
N GLU A 39 -3.65 18.98 0.02
CA GLU A 39 -2.63 19.86 -0.58
C GLU A 39 -2.24 19.46 -2.01
N HIS A 40 -2.38 18.18 -2.36
CA HIS A 40 -1.81 17.56 -3.55
C HIS A 40 -2.70 16.48 -4.18
N GLY A 41 -4.02 16.57 -4.01
CA GLY A 41 -4.98 15.58 -4.50
C GLY A 41 -5.00 15.36 -6.02
N ASP A 42 -4.29 16.19 -6.81
CA ASP A 42 -4.11 16.04 -8.26
C ASP A 42 -2.86 15.23 -8.64
N LEU A 43 -1.99 14.91 -7.68
CA LEU A 43 -0.75 14.17 -7.89
C LEU A 43 -0.90 12.68 -7.56
N PRO A 44 -0.25 11.78 -8.30
CA PRO A 44 -0.11 10.39 -7.89
C PRO A 44 0.70 10.29 -6.58
N VAL A 45 0.20 9.49 -5.64
CA VAL A 45 0.84 9.29 -4.32
C VAL A 45 1.21 7.83 -4.15
N PHE A 46 2.48 7.57 -3.84
CA PHE A 46 2.97 6.23 -3.52
C PHE A 46 3.47 6.23 -2.09
N ILE A 47 2.98 5.31 -1.27
CA ILE A 47 3.42 5.14 0.11
C ILE A 47 3.93 3.71 0.25
N GLY A 48 5.20 3.57 0.60
CA GLY A 48 5.83 2.26 0.73
C GLY A 48 6.65 2.16 1.99
N GLY A 49 6.91 0.93 2.42
CA GLY A 49 7.89 0.66 3.46
C GLY A 49 7.56 -0.55 4.30
N ASP A 50 8.12 -0.57 5.51
CA ASP A 50 7.92 -1.63 6.47
C ASP A 50 6.97 -1.19 7.57
N PHE A 51 5.71 -1.59 7.43
CA PHE A 51 4.66 -1.32 8.39
C PHE A 51 4.69 -2.30 9.57
N ASN A 52 5.54 -3.34 9.54
CA ASN A 52 5.49 -4.46 10.50
C ASN A 52 4.07 -5.05 10.67
N SER A 53 3.26 -4.90 9.63
CA SER A 53 1.86 -5.32 9.55
C SER A 53 1.73 -6.47 8.57
N ARG A 54 0.82 -7.39 8.86
CA ARG A 54 0.55 -8.56 8.00
C ARG A 54 -0.91 -8.50 7.60
N ILE A 55 -1.17 -8.39 6.31
CA ILE A 55 -2.50 -8.08 5.77
C ILE A 55 -3.18 -9.30 5.12
N SER A 56 -2.64 -10.51 5.31
CA SER A 56 -3.12 -11.74 4.66
C SER A 56 -3.26 -11.56 3.14
N ASP A 57 -4.47 -11.72 2.62
CA ASP A 57 -4.94 -11.59 1.26
C ASP A 57 -5.94 -10.41 1.09
N LEU A 58 -5.95 -9.47 2.03
CA LEU A 58 -6.86 -8.31 2.05
C LEU A 58 -6.48 -7.22 1.03
N ASN A 59 -7.25 -6.13 1.00
CA ASN A 59 -7.19 -5.05 0.03
C ASN A 59 -7.43 -5.57 -1.39
N GLN A 60 -8.63 -6.10 -1.63
CA GLN A 60 -9.09 -6.51 -2.97
C GLN A 60 -9.68 -5.31 -3.70
N MET A 61 -9.59 -5.30 -5.03
CA MET A 61 -10.08 -4.18 -5.84
C MET A 61 -11.10 -4.67 -6.88
N PRO A 62 -12.15 -3.90 -7.18
CA PRO A 62 -13.05 -4.21 -8.31
C PRO A 62 -12.29 -4.37 -9.64
N ALA A 63 -12.74 -5.28 -10.49
CA ALA A 63 -12.08 -5.60 -11.76
C ALA A 63 -12.00 -4.39 -12.70
N GLU A 64 -13.00 -3.52 -12.63
CA GLU A 64 -13.17 -2.31 -13.41
C GLU A 64 -12.02 -1.32 -13.20
N LEU A 65 -11.49 -1.23 -11.98
CA LEU A 65 -10.39 -0.31 -11.64
C LEU A 65 -9.03 -0.78 -12.17
N SER A 66 -8.90 -2.04 -12.57
CA SER A 66 -7.67 -2.57 -13.18
C SER A 66 -7.65 -2.53 -14.71
N GLN A 67 -8.78 -2.21 -15.34
CA GLN A 67 -8.86 -2.25 -16.80
C GLN A 67 -7.90 -1.25 -17.45
N GLY A 68 -7.04 -1.75 -18.34
CA GLY A 68 -6.03 -0.94 -19.02
C GLY A 68 -4.72 -0.75 -18.24
N PHE A 69 -4.62 -1.28 -17.02
CA PHE A 69 -3.39 -1.24 -16.22
C PHE A 69 -2.63 -2.58 -16.25
N PRO A 70 -1.31 -2.58 -16.02
CA PRO A 70 -0.46 -3.77 -16.06
C PRO A 70 -0.48 -4.58 -14.74
N PHE A 71 -1.57 -4.54 -13.98
CA PHE A 71 -1.73 -5.27 -12.71
C PHE A 71 -3.10 -5.95 -12.62
N TYR A 72 -3.19 -6.99 -11.79
CA TYR A 72 -4.42 -7.73 -11.52
C TYR A 72 -5.32 -6.98 -10.52
N SER A 73 -6.64 -7.10 -10.70
CA SER A 73 -7.64 -6.59 -9.74
C SER A 73 -7.75 -7.42 -8.47
N CYS A 74 -7.36 -8.69 -8.53
CA CYS A 74 -7.17 -9.49 -7.34
C CYS A 74 -5.76 -9.31 -6.79
N ARG A 75 -5.64 -9.40 -5.47
CA ARG A 75 -4.37 -9.45 -4.76
C ARG A 75 -4.19 -10.85 -4.17
N ASP A 76 -3.02 -11.44 -4.31
CA ASP A 76 -2.71 -12.73 -3.67
C ASP A 76 -1.37 -12.67 -2.93
N SER A 77 -1.21 -13.47 -1.88
CA SER A 77 -0.06 -13.43 -0.97
C SER A 77 0.24 -14.82 -0.41
N LEU A 78 1.53 -15.17 -0.37
CA LEU A 78 1.98 -16.36 0.35
C LEU A 78 1.90 -16.18 1.88
N ASP A 79 1.87 -14.94 2.35
CA ASP A 79 1.61 -14.61 3.75
C ASP A 79 0.11 -14.46 3.99
N LEU A 80 -0.54 -15.53 4.47
CA LEU A 80 -1.97 -15.55 4.81
C LEU A 80 -2.24 -15.20 6.29
N LYS A 81 -1.27 -14.64 7.00
CA LYS A 81 -1.48 -14.21 8.39
C LYS A 81 -1.96 -12.77 8.43
N LEU A 82 -2.96 -12.53 9.26
CA LEU A 82 -3.46 -11.21 9.61
C LEU A 82 -3.04 -10.88 11.04
N ASN A 83 -2.46 -9.69 11.27
CA ASN A 83 -2.27 -9.15 12.61
C ASN A 83 -3.12 -7.88 12.82
N HIS A 84 -3.24 -7.43 14.07
CA HIS A 84 -4.04 -6.25 14.42
C HIS A 84 -3.66 -5.01 13.60
N GLY A 85 -2.35 -4.74 13.50
CA GLY A 85 -1.84 -3.63 12.69
C GLY A 85 -2.15 -3.76 11.20
N GLY A 86 -2.21 -4.98 10.67
CA GLY A 86 -2.59 -5.23 9.29
C GLY A 86 -4.06 -4.96 9.00
N GLY A 87 -4.96 -5.34 9.91
CA GLY A 87 -6.39 -5.02 9.79
C GLY A 87 -6.62 -3.50 9.76
N ASN A 88 -6.00 -2.78 10.70
CA ASN A 88 -6.16 -1.33 10.79
C ASN A 88 -5.54 -0.61 9.58
N LEU A 89 -4.38 -1.08 9.12
CA LEU A 89 -3.75 -0.54 7.92
C LEU A 89 -4.62 -0.76 6.68
N VAL A 90 -5.22 -1.93 6.50
CA VAL A 90 -6.12 -2.23 5.37
C VAL A 90 -7.34 -1.31 5.38
N ASN A 91 -7.99 -1.15 6.53
CA ASN A 91 -9.14 -0.25 6.64
C ASN A 91 -8.73 1.18 6.28
N LEU A 92 -7.63 1.67 6.85
CA LEU A 92 -7.12 3.02 6.58
C LEU A 92 -6.86 3.26 5.09
N ILE A 93 -6.17 2.34 4.42
CA ILE A 93 -5.84 2.52 3.00
C ILE A 93 -7.07 2.37 2.11
N GLU A 94 -8.02 1.48 2.43
CA GLU A 94 -9.29 1.35 1.69
C GLU A 94 -10.17 2.59 1.86
N ASP A 95 -10.29 3.12 3.07
CA ASP A 95 -11.07 4.33 3.39
C ASP A 95 -10.55 5.57 2.65
N ASN A 96 -9.24 5.58 2.32
CA ASN A 96 -8.59 6.64 1.55
C ASN A 96 -8.46 6.32 0.05
N GLY A 97 -9.13 5.29 -0.45
CA GLY A 97 -9.14 4.93 -1.87
C GLY A 97 -7.77 4.43 -2.38
N MET A 98 -6.89 3.98 -1.50
CA MET A 98 -5.58 3.45 -1.88
C MET A 98 -5.63 1.94 -2.13
N THR A 99 -4.74 1.48 -3.00
CA THR A 99 -4.59 0.07 -3.37
C THR A 99 -3.16 -0.43 -3.08
N VAL A 100 -3.05 -1.60 -2.47
CA VAL A 100 -1.79 -2.32 -2.27
C VAL A 100 -1.38 -2.96 -3.58
N PHE A 101 -0.18 -2.64 -4.07
CA PHE A 101 0.34 -3.15 -5.33
C PHE A 101 1.05 -4.50 -5.22
N ASN A 102 1.66 -4.78 -4.06
CA ASN A 102 2.27 -6.09 -3.82
C ASN A 102 1.23 -7.20 -3.98
N GLY A 103 1.60 -8.26 -4.70
CA GLY A 103 0.66 -9.33 -4.99
C GLY A 103 -0.32 -9.05 -6.12
N ARG A 104 -0.07 -8.04 -6.97
CA ARG A 104 -0.93 -7.69 -8.13
C ARG A 104 -0.20 -7.64 -9.47
N PHE A 105 1.11 -7.51 -9.47
CA PHE A 105 1.87 -7.49 -10.72
C PHE A 105 2.20 -8.92 -11.18
N PRO A 106 2.23 -9.21 -12.49
CA PRO A 106 2.62 -10.54 -12.98
C PRO A 106 3.97 -11.04 -12.45
N SER A 107 4.89 -10.13 -12.14
CA SER A 107 6.20 -10.44 -11.56
C SER A 107 6.18 -10.70 -10.04
N ASP A 108 5.09 -10.38 -9.35
CA ASP A 108 4.93 -10.46 -7.89
C ASP A 108 3.60 -11.13 -7.49
N PHE A 109 3.02 -11.98 -8.35
CA PHE A 109 1.76 -12.67 -8.08
C PHE A 109 1.99 -14.19 -7.92
N PRO A 110 1.68 -14.80 -6.75
CA PRO A 110 1.31 -14.15 -5.49
C PRO A 110 2.49 -13.41 -4.84
N ALA A 111 2.20 -12.46 -3.94
CA ALA A 111 3.22 -11.70 -3.21
C ALA A 111 4.11 -12.63 -2.41
N GLN A 112 5.43 -12.44 -2.53
CA GLN A 112 6.41 -13.21 -1.75
C GLN A 112 6.73 -12.56 -0.41
N PHE A 113 7.24 -13.36 0.54
CA PHE A 113 7.83 -12.83 1.76
C PHE A 113 9.04 -11.97 1.42
N THR A 114 9.02 -10.70 1.79
CA THR A 114 10.11 -9.75 1.48
C THR A 114 11.11 -9.62 2.63
N PHE A 115 10.79 -10.15 3.80
CA PHE A 115 11.69 -10.27 4.94
C PHE A 115 11.60 -11.69 5.50
N ILE A 116 12.76 -12.31 5.73
CA ILE A 116 12.87 -13.63 6.37
C ILE A 116 13.94 -13.53 7.46
N SER A 117 13.55 -13.74 8.71
CA SER A 117 14.48 -13.84 9.84
C SER A 117 14.17 -15.07 10.70
N GLN A 118 15.10 -15.45 11.58
CA GLN A 118 14.86 -16.51 12.58
C GLN A 118 13.68 -16.21 13.53
N GLN A 119 13.24 -14.95 13.61
CA GLN A 119 12.21 -14.47 14.53
C GLN A 119 10.88 -14.16 13.83
N GLY A 120 10.81 -14.27 12.49
CA GLY A 120 9.60 -14.05 11.71
C GLY A 120 9.86 -13.54 10.30
N SER A 121 8.80 -13.54 9.48
CA SER A 121 8.77 -13.02 8.12
C SER A 121 7.69 -11.94 7.98
N SER A 122 7.98 -10.87 7.24
CA SER A 122 7.01 -9.82 6.89
C SER A 122 6.99 -9.60 5.37
N VAL A 123 5.88 -9.07 4.88
CA VAL A 123 5.71 -8.59 3.51
C VAL A 123 5.77 -7.07 3.57
N LEU A 124 6.72 -6.47 2.86
CA LEU A 124 6.83 -5.04 2.62
C LEU A 124 5.59 -4.63 1.84
N ILE A 125 4.91 -3.61 2.32
CA ILE A 125 3.68 -3.14 1.69
C ILE A 125 4.05 -1.90 0.89
N LEU A 126 3.92 -2.00 -0.43
CA LEU A 126 3.79 -0.83 -1.30
C LEU A 126 2.30 -0.59 -1.54
N SER A 127 1.76 0.50 -1.00
CA SER A 127 0.43 1.00 -1.29
C SER A 127 0.50 2.26 -2.16
N GLY A 128 -0.39 2.39 -3.12
CA GLY A 128 -0.48 3.55 -3.99
C GLY A 128 -1.89 4.14 -3.98
N VAL A 129 -1.98 5.47 -4.00
CA VAL A 129 -3.18 6.22 -4.36
C VAL A 129 -2.96 6.73 -5.77
N ILE A 130 -3.81 6.30 -6.69
CA ILE A 130 -4.04 7.10 -7.90
C ILE A 130 -5.27 7.92 -7.55
N SER A 131 -5.06 9.17 -7.15
CA SER A 131 -6.17 10.11 -7.02
C SER A 131 -6.74 10.33 -8.42
N LEU A 132 -7.87 9.69 -8.69
CA LEU A 132 -8.68 9.92 -9.88
C LEU A 132 -9.75 10.92 -9.49
N VAL A 133 -9.37 12.21 -9.42
CA VAL A 133 -10.35 13.30 -9.47
C VAL A 133 -10.31 13.93 -10.86
#